data_AF-A0A366XLJ3-F1
#
_entry.id   AF-A0A366XLJ3-F1
#
_cell.length_a   1.000
_cell.length_b   1.000
_cell.length_c   1.000
_cell.angle_alpha   90.00
_cell.angle_beta   90.00
_cell.angle_gamma   90.00
#
_symmetry.space_group_name_H-M   'P 1'
#
loop_
_entity.id
_entity.type
_entity.pdbx_description
1 polymer ?
#
loop_
_entity_poly.entity_id
_entity_poly.type
_entity_poly.pdbx_seq_one_letter_code
_entity_poly.pdbx_strand_id
1 'polypeptide(L)'
;MQHTDSTPTLTQINVYPAKSVGGISLSNSWVEKQGLSFDRRFMIALSDGSMVTARKYPKMMKVKSCLVADGVMFTYPGMPALKLVYSEFKMQESPAQVWKDTFTAYTTTDCADDWFSQVLGLRVEFLFCGEQSNRVREKLGHNVSFADGYPVLIISQQSLDELNRRSPEFHSMDQFRTNLVVSGSEPFIEDSWKRIRIGEVEFEAVKPCERCILTTVDVEKGEFRTTKEPLNTLSRFRANERGGVFFGQNLVAKNEGLIQAGDVIEVLETKEKEFYQDTSSGNVGENEGVDDLQLVAAEEKALQLSVNGYLFEGNNQDTLLKQAENAGLSIMNSCRAGICGACMMTLESGKVDHFDAPAIQDEERSMGKILACCCVPKTNIEVID
;
A
#
# COMPACT_ATOMS: atom_id res chain seq x y z
N MET A 1 27.28 7.41 -28.81
CA MET A 1 27.65 7.60 -27.39
C MET A 1 27.66 6.22 -26.76
N GLN A 2 28.77 5.84 -26.13
CA GLN A 2 28.96 4.53 -25.52
C GLN A 2 27.88 4.29 -24.45
N HIS A 3 27.05 3.26 -24.63
CA HIS A 3 26.30 2.67 -23.52
C HIS A 3 27.35 2.02 -22.61
N THR A 4 27.75 2.71 -21.55
CA THR A 4 28.45 2.05 -20.46
C THR A 4 27.43 1.14 -19.78
N ASP A 5 27.57 -0.17 -19.92
CA ASP A 5 26.92 -1.16 -19.06
C ASP A 5 27.34 -0.88 -17.62
N SER A 6 26.63 0.04 -16.96
CA SER A 6 26.84 0.32 -15.55
C SER A 6 26.24 -0.85 -14.78
N THR A 7 27.09 -1.63 -14.13
CA THR A 7 26.66 -2.69 -13.24
C THR A 7 25.64 -2.13 -12.24
N PRO A 8 24.45 -2.73 -12.09
CA PRO A 8 23.44 -2.24 -11.17
C PRO A 8 23.98 -2.19 -9.73
N THR A 9 23.65 -1.15 -8.98
CA THR A 9 24.09 -0.98 -7.57
C THR A 9 22.93 -0.62 -6.65
N LEU A 10 23.02 -1.00 -5.38
CA LEU A 10 22.09 -0.61 -4.34
C LEU A 10 22.31 0.87 -3.98
N THR A 11 21.37 1.76 -4.31
CA THR A 11 21.52 3.20 -4.09
C THR A 11 20.91 3.67 -2.78
N GLN A 12 19.83 3.04 -2.31
CA GLN A 12 19.19 3.38 -1.04
C GLN A 12 18.62 2.14 -0.35
N ILE A 13 18.69 2.15 0.98
CA ILE A 13 18.03 1.18 1.85
C ILE A 13 17.03 1.96 2.70
N ASN A 14 15.77 1.54 2.71
CA ASN A 14 14.73 2.15 3.50
C ASN A 14 14.01 1.10 4.36
N VAL A 15 13.77 1.46 5.61
CA VAL A 15 12.97 0.66 6.56
C VAL A 15 11.79 1.48 7.05
N TYR A 16 10.70 0.80 7.38
CA TYR A 16 9.47 1.43 7.85
C TYR A 16 9.10 0.80 9.19
N PRO A 17 9.58 1.36 10.32
CA PRO A 17 9.48 0.72 11.63
C PRO A 17 8.08 0.27 12.02
N ALA A 18 7.07 1.09 11.73
CA ALA A 18 5.68 0.70 11.87
C ALA A 18 4.98 0.52 10.52
N LYS A 19 3.99 -0.37 10.49
CA LYS A 19 3.08 -0.51 9.36
C LYS A 19 2.38 0.82 9.09
N SER A 20 2.33 1.23 7.83
CA SER A 20 1.62 2.43 7.37
C SER A 20 2.12 3.79 7.90
N VAL A 21 3.34 3.87 8.47
CA VAL A 21 4.00 5.15 8.80
C VAL A 21 5.16 5.48 7.86
N GLY A 22 5.70 6.70 7.95
CA GLY A 22 6.86 7.15 7.16
C GLY A 22 8.13 6.33 7.41
N GLY A 23 8.90 6.13 6.33
CA GLY A 23 10.14 5.36 6.35
C GLY A 23 11.35 6.14 6.83
N ILE A 24 12.47 5.43 6.97
CA ILE A 24 13.79 5.95 7.31
C ILE A 24 14.77 5.40 6.28
N SER A 25 15.61 6.27 5.73
CA SER A 25 16.72 5.86 4.87
C SER A 25 17.96 5.52 5.70
N LEU A 26 18.58 4.38 5.42
CA LEU A 26 19.76 3.86 6.11
C LEU A 26 20.90 3.67 5.12
N SER A 27 22.14 3.81 5.62
CA SER A 27 23.35 3.53 4.82
C SER A 27 23.67 2.03 4.74
N ASN A 28 23.18 1.24 5.70
CA ASN A 28 23.33 -0.21 5.75
C ASN A 28 22.16 -0.82 6.55
N SER A 29 21.92 -2.11 6.35
CA SER A 29 20.94 -2.88 7.13
C SER A 29 21.39 -4.32 7.27
N TRP A 30 21.17 -4.91 8.44
CA TRP A 30 21.16 -6.35 8.60
C TRP A 30 19.88 -6.91 7.96
N VAL A 31 20.02 -8.01 7.24
CA VAL A 31 18.89 -8.75 6.65
C VAL A 31 18.65 -9.99 7.47
N GLU A 32 17.46 -10.09 8.04
CA GLU A 32 16.96 -11.25 8.75
C GLU A 32 16.13 -12.11 7.79
N LYS A 33 15.83 -13.36 8.15
CA LYS A 33 14.85 -14.17 7.40
C LYS A 33 13.50 -13.44 7.25
N GLN A 34 13.08 -12.70 8.26
CA GLN A 34 11.81 -11.97 8.28
C GLN A 34 11.83 -10.62 7.53
N GLY A 35 12.96 -10.23 6.92
CA GLY A 35 13.13 -8.98 6.18
C GLY A 35 14.30 -8.13 6.67
N LEU A 36 14.31 -6.86 6.28
CA LEU A 36 15.29 -5.92 6.82
C LEU A 36 15.06 -5.72 8.32
N SER A 37 16.13 -5.69 9.12
CA SER A 37 16.02 -5.35 10.53
C SER A 37 15.29 -4.01 10.72
N PHE A 38 14.50 -3.94 11.78
CA PHE A 38 13.61 -2.81 12.09
C PHE A 38 12.46 -2.58 11.10
N ASP A 39 12.27 -3.38 10.06
CA ASP A 39 11.21 -3.15 9.08
C ASP A 39 9.86 -3.78 9.49
N ARG A 40 8.82 -2.94 9.62
CA ARG A 40 7.44 -3.28 10.01
C ARG A 40 7.36 -4.13 11.28
N ARG A 41 8.20 -3.79 12.28
CA ARG A 41 8.23 -4.43 13.60
C ARG A 41 7.07 -4.00 14.50
N PHE A 42 6.42 -2.90 14.14
CA PHE A 42 5.25 -2.38 14.85
C PHE A 42 4.03 -2.29 13.95
N MET A 43 2.85 -2.32 14.56
CA MET A 43 1.56 -2.13 13.90
C MET A 43 0.59 -1.42 14.83
N ILE A 44 -0.23 -0.53 14.27
CA ILE A 44 -1.35 0.06 14.99
C ILE A 44 -2.57 -0.83 14.75
N ALA A 45 -3.26 -1.19 15.82
CA ALA A 45 -4.41 -2.09 15.79
C ALA A 45 -5.61 -1.49 16.54
N LEU A 46 -6.81 -1.97 16.21
CA LEU A 46 -7.99 -1.79 17.06
C LEU A 46 -7.97 -2.83 18.20
N SER A 47 -8.86 -2.67 19.17
CA SER A 47 -8.96 -3.56 20.34
C SER A 47 -9.29 -5.03 20.00
N ASP A 48 -9.80 -5.29 18.80
CA ASP A 48 -10.05 -6.64 18.29
C ASP A 48 -8.82 -7.25 17.57
N GLY A 49 -7.69 -6.53 17.54
CA GLY A 49 -6.46 -6.92 16.86
C GLY A 49 -6.41 -6.58 15.37
N SER A 50 -7.49 -6.02 14.80
CA SER A 50 -7.53 -5.67 13.38
C SER A 50 -6.61 -4.49 13.07
N MET A 51 -5.84 -4.61 11.98
CA MET A 51 -4.87 -3.59 11.60
C MET A 51 -5.52 -2.26 11.21
N VAL A 52 -4.98 -1.17 11.73
CA VAL A 52 -5.24 0.19 11.27
C VAL A 52 -4.21 0.55 10.21
N THR A 53 -4.67 0.99 9.04
CA THR A 53 -3.78 1.24 7.89
C THR A 53 -3.99 2.61 7.27
N ALA A 54 -2.96 3.12 6.61
CA ALA A 54 -3.00 4.37 5.88
C ALA A 54 -3.95 4.37 4.66
N ARG A 55 -4.50 3.20 4.29
CA ARG A 55 -5.61 3.11 3.32
C ARG A 55 -6.90 3.72 3.85
N LYS A 56 -7.11 3.65 5.16
CA LYS A 56 -8.26 4.26 5.85
C LYS A 56 -7.88 5.60 6.50
N TYR A 57 -6.65 5.70 7.02
CA TYR A 57 -6.18 6.90 7.74
C TYR A 57 -4.86 7.41 7.13
N PRO A 58 -4.89 8.10 5.97
CA PRO A 58 -3.67 8.50 5.24
C PRO A 58 -2.73 9.42 6.05
N LYS A 59 -3.25 10.16 7.04
CA LYS A 59 -2.45 10.98 7.97
C LYS A 59 -1.36 10.22 8.72
N MET A 60 -1.49 8.88 8.85
CA MET A 60 -0.42 8.02 9.39
C MET A 60 0.91 8.19 8.65
N MET A 61 0.88 8.50 7.35
CA MET A 61 2.09 8.71 6.55
C MET A 61 2.90 9.93 6.96
N LYS A 62 2.30 10.89 7.71
CA LYS A 62 3.00 12.05 8.26
C LYS A 62 3.81 11.73 9.52
N VAL A 63 3.58 10.55 10.12
CA VAL A 63 4.39 10.08 11.25
C VAL A 63 5.78 9.77 10.74
N LYS A 64 6.78 10.50 11.24
CA LYS A 64 8.19 10.25 10.95
C LYS A 64 8.79 9.37 12.03
N SER A 65 9.68 8.48 11.61
CA SER A 65 10.34 7.52 12.47
C SER A 65 11.83 7.85 12.60
N CYS A 66 12.45 7.51 13.72
CA CYS A 66 13.89 7.59 13.93
C CYS A 66 14.33 6.40 14.80
N LEU A 67 15.40 5.71 14.40
CA LEU A 67 15.98 4.63 15.21
C LEU A 67 16.89 5.25 16.29
N VAL A 68 16.80 4.74 17.51
CA VAL A 68 17.68 5.10 18.62
C VAL A 68 18.28 3.83 19.21
N ALA A 69 19.37 3.95 19.98
CA ALA A 69 20.16 2.80 20.44
C ALA A 69 19.33 1.76 21.24
N ASP A 70 18.33 2.21 21.98
CA ASP A 70 17.51 1.42 22.89
C ASP A 70 16.06 1.26 22.42
N GLY A 71 15.73 1.68 21.19
CA GLY A 71 14.33 1.87 20.82
C GLY A 71 14.05 2.54 19.48
N VAL A 72 12.88 3.17 19.41
CA VAL A 72 12.41 3.93 18.27
C VAL A 72 11.73 5.21 18.74
N MET A 73 11.87 6.28 17.98
CA MET A 73 11.19 7.54 18.22
C MET A 73 10.25 7.86 17.06
N PHE A 74 9.04 8.30 17.39
CA PHE A 74 8.04 8.77 16.43
C PHE A 74 7.75 10.26 16.64
N THR A 75 7.55 10.98 15.55
CA THR A 75 7.16 12.40 15.57
C THR A 75 6.01 12.66 14.61
N TYR A 76 5.16 13.60 14.97
CA TYR A 76 4.02 14.05 14.16
C TYR A 76 3.87 15.57 14.32
N PRO A 77 3.52 16.32 13.27
CA PRO A 77 3.38 17.78 13.36
C PRO A 77 2.42 18.22 14.48
N GLY A 78 2.91 19.10 15.36
CA GLY A 78 2.12 19.64 16.48
C GLY A 78 1.99 18.71 17.70
N MET A 79 2.69 17.58 17.72
CA MET A 79 2.69 16.65 18.86
C MET A 79 4.08 16.53 19.49
N PRO A 80 4.17 16.25 20.81
CA PRO A 80 5.44 15.92 21.43
C PRO A 80 6.02 14.64 20.79
N ALA A 81 7.34 14.54 20.74
CA ALA A 81 8.00 13.32 20.26
C ALA A 81 7.69 12.14 21.19
N LEU A 82 7.33 11.00 20.61
CA LEU A 82 7.11 9.75 21.32
C LEU A 82 8.39 8.91 21.25
N LYS A 83 9.13 8.82 22.37
CA LYS A 83 10.25 7.88 22.50
C LYS A 83 9.72 6.57 23.08
N LEU A 84 10.02 5.45 22.41
CA LEU A 84 9.73 4.10 22.86
C LEU A 84 11.03 3.36 23.13
N VAL A 85 11.19 2.83 24.33
CA VAL A 85 12.36 2.03 24.75
C VAL A 85 11.94 0.57 24.86
N TYR A 86 12.65 -0.34 24.19
CA TYR A 86 12.24 -1.75 24.11
C TYR A 86 12.08 -2.42 25.49
N SER A 87 12.96 -2.10 26.44
CA SER A 87 12.92 -2.64 27.80
C SER A 87 11.73 -2.17 28.64
N GLU A 88 11.01 -1.14 28.20
CA GLU A 88 9.84 -0.59 28.88
C GLU A 88 8.53 -1.18 28.34
N PHE A 89 8.60 -2.04 27.32
CA PHE A 89 7.40 -2.65 26.75
C PHE A 89 6.77 -3.61 27.74
N LYS A 90 5.44 -3.54 27.84
CA LYS A 90 4.65 -4.43 28.70
C LYS A 90 4.79 -5.89 28.28
N MET A 91 5.02 -6.14 26.99
CA MET A 91 5.19 -7.48 26.42
C MET A 91 4.03 -8.44 26.74
N GLN A 92 2.81 -7.91 26.93
CA GLN A 92 1.63 -8.75 27.12
C GLN A 92 1.13 -9.21 25.76
N GLU A 93 0.77 -10.48 25.66
CA GLU A 93 0.20 -11.05 24.44
C GLU A 93 -1.11 -10.34 24.07
N SER A 94 -1.20 -9.91 22.81
CA SER A 94 -2.40 -9.30 22.23
C SER A 94 -2.69 -9.92 20.86
N PRO A 95 -3.96 -10.19 20.52
CA PRO A 95 -4.30 -10.67 19.19
C PRO A 95 -3.92 -9.63 18.13
N ALA A 96 -3.35 -10.09 17.02
CA ALA A 96 -3.06 -9.27 15.86
C ALA A 96 -3.55 -9.95 14.59
N GLN A 97 -4.13 -9.16 13.69
CA GLN A 97 -4.58 -9.63 12.39
C GLN A 97 -3.99 -8.77 11.27
N VAL A 98 -3.30 -9.44 10.35
CA VAL A 98 -2.82 -8.86 9.09
C VAL A 98 -3.47 -9.62 7.95
N TRP A 99 -4.46 -8.98 7.33
CA TRP A 99 -5.30 -9.59 6.29
C TRP A 99 -6.01 -10.85 6.81
N LYS A 100 -5.68 -12.02 6.26
CA LYS A 100 -6.24 -13.33 6.67
C LYS A 100 -5.40 -14.01 7.75
N ASP A 101 -4.24 -13.46 8.10
CA ASP A 101 -3.31 -14.06 9.03
C ASP A 101 -3.57 -13.50 10.44
N THR A 102 -3.99 -14.36 11.37
CA THR A 102 -4.15 -14.02 12.79
C THR A 102 -3.02 -14.66 13.60
N PHE A 103 -2.42 -13.90 14.51
CA PHE A 103 -1.28 -14.33 15.32
C PHE A 103 -1.18 -13.51 16.60
N THR A 104 -0.28 -13.89 17.50
CA THR A 104 -0.01 -13.18 18.75
C THR A 104 1.10 -12.14 18.55
N ALA A 105 0.79 -10.90 18.89
CA ALA A 105 1.76 -9.81 19.03
C ALA A 105 1.89 -9.40 20.52
N TYR A 106 2.66 -8.35 20.78
CA TYR A 106 2.94 -7.87 22.13
C TYR A 106 2.57 -6.40 22.28
N THR A 107 1.99 -6.05 23.42
CA THR A 107 1.71 -4.65 23.77
C THR A 107 3.00 -3.88 24.06
N THR A 108 3.00 -2.59 23.72
CA THR A 108 4.13 -1.68 23.97
C THR A 108 3.92 -0.90 25.27
N THR A 109 3.47 0.35 25.19
CA THR A 109 3.24 1.24 26.34
C THR A 109 1.91 1.99 26.19
N ASP A 110 1.27 2.36 27.30
CA ASP A 110 0.02 3.14 27.25
C ASP A 110 0.24 4.51 26.59
N CYS A 111 1.43 5.09 26.79
CA CYS A 111 1.82 6.35 26.15
C CYS A 111 1.83 6.23 24.62
N ALA A 112 2.27 5.08 24.07
CA ALA A 112 2.23 4.83 22.64
C ALA A 112 0.79 4.76 22.13
N ASP A 113 -0.06 4.00 22.83
CA ASP A 113 -1.48 3.84 22.51
C ASP A 113 -2.19 5.21 22.50
N ASP A 114 -1.98 6.02 23.54
CA ASP A 114 -2.56 7.34 23.68
C ASP A 114 -2.08 8.30 22.59
N TRP A 115 -0.77 8.29 22.29
CA TRP A 115 -0.17 9.15 21.27
C TRP A 115 -0.73 8.84 19.87
N PHE A 116 -0.75 7.56 19.48
CA PHE A 116 -1.33 7.17 18.19
C PHE A 116 -2.85 7.37 18.16
N SER A 117 -3.53 7.20 19.30
CA SER A 117 -4.96 7.49 19.41
C SER A 117 -5.26 8.97 19.17
N GLN A 118 -4.42 9.87 19.69
CA GLN A 118 -4.54 11.31 19.46
C GLN A 118 -4.24 11.69 18.01
N VAL A 119 -3.20 11.11 17.39
CA VAL A 119 -2.91 11.30 15.95
C VAL A 119 -4.13 10.89 15.12
N LEU A 120 -4.73 9.75 15.46
CA LEU A 120 -5.79 9.14 14.67
C LEU A 120 -7.20 9.64 14.98
N GLY A 121 -7.43 10.22 16.16
CA GLY A 121 -8.77 10.56 16.64
C GLY A 121 -9.63 9.31 16.89
N LEU A 122 -8.99 8.18 17.19
CA LEU A 122 -9.62 6.87 17.39
C LEU A 122 -8.80 6.09 18.42
N ARG A 123 -9.46 5.36 19.32
CA ARG A 123 -8.75 4.49 20.28
C ARG A 123 -8.06 3.35 19.53
N VAL A 124 -6.75 3.23 19.71
CA VAL A 124 -5.91 2.20 19.09
C VAL A 124 -4.90 1.64 20.07
N GLU A 125 -4.33 0.50 19.70
CA GLU A 125 -3.19 -0.13 20.38
C GLU A 125 -1.97 -0.12 19.45
N PHE A 126 -0.79 0.13 20.02
CA PHE A 126 0.48 0.06 19.32
C PHE A 126 1.18 -1.25 19.67
N LEU A 127 1.15 -2.18 18.73
CA LEU A 127 1.63 -3.55 18.89
C LEU A 127 3.04 -3.70 18.34
N PHE A 128 3.83 -4.55 19.01
CA PHE A 128 5.17 -4.98 18.63
C PHE A 128 5.15 -6.46 18.27
N CYS A 129 5.85 -6.86 17.22
CA CYS A 129 5.86 -8.27 16.79
C CYS A 129 6.72 -9.18 17.68
N GLY A 130 7.46 -8.63 18.64
CA GLY A 130 8.48 -9.35 19.40
C GLY A 130 9.83 -9.32 18.70
N GLU A 131 10.89 -9.78 19.38
CA GLU A 131 12.23 -9.94 18.79
C GLU A 131 12.20 -10.87 17.57
N GLN A 132 11.42 -11.95 17.67
CA GLN A 132 11.05 -12.84 16.59
C GLN A 132 9.53 -12.77 16.43
N SER A 133 9.05 -12.54 15.21
CA SER A 133 7.62 -12.47 14.94
C SER A 133 6.97 -13.84 15.09
N ASN A 134 5.83 -13.96 15.77
CA ASN A 134 5.08 -15.22 15.83
C ASN A 134 4.32 -15.54 14.53
N ARG A 135 4.28 -14.61 13.57
CA ARG A 135 3.55 -14.80 12.31
C ARG A 135 4.38 -15.59 11.31
N VAL A 136 4.02 -16.83 11.07
CA VAL A 136 4.63 -17.69 10.04
C VAL A 136 3.75 -17.72 8.80
N ARG A 137 4.33 -17.51 7.61
CA ARG A 137 3.62 -17.72 6.35
C ARG A 137 4.12 -19.02 5.72
N GLU A 138 3.25 -20.03 5.64
CA GLU A 138 3.59 -21.36 5.10
C GLU A 138 4.25 -21.29 3.72
N LYS A 139 3.76 -20.41 2.83
CA LYS A 139 4.32 -20.22 1.49
C LYS A 139 5.78 -19.77 1.48
N LEU A 140 6.23 -19.11 2.55
CA LEU A 140 7.60 -18.61 2.69
C LEU A 140 8.46 -19.53 3.57
N GLY A 141 7.83 -20.34 4.43
CA GLY A 141 8.50 -21.28 5.33
C GLY A 141 9.26 -20.62 6.50
N HIS A 142 9.05 -19.33 6.76
CA HIS A 142 9.67 -18.60 7.86
C HIS A 142 8.76 -17.47 8.40
N ASN A 143 9.18 -16.88 9.51
CA ASN A 143 8.49 -15.79 10.21
C ASN A 143 8.53 -14.50 9.39
N VAL A 144 7.44 -13.73 9.41
CA VAL A 144 7.34 -12.42 8.76
C VAL A 144 6.83 -11.42 9.80
N SER A 145 7.31 -10.18 9.74
CA SER A 145 6.80 -9.10 10.59
C SER A 145 5.37 -8.66 10.21
N PHE A 146 4.96 -7.43 10.53
CA PHE A 146 3.68 -6.86 10.11
C PHE A 146 3.64 -6.43 8.62
N ALA A 147 4.64 -6.79 7.82
CA ALA A 147 4.64 -6.62 6.37
C ALA A 147 3.39 -7.26 5.72
N ASP A 148 2.93 -6.78 4.56
CA ASP A 148 1.69 -7.30 3.97
C ASP A 148 1.82 -8.76 3.52
N GLY A 149 2.59 -8.99 2.46
CA GLY A 149 2.83 -10.31 1.89
C GLY A 149 4.29 -10.71 1.88
N TYR A 150 5.18 -9.79 1.53
CA TYR A 150 6.60 -10.06 1.35
C TYR A 150 7.43 -9.04 2.12
N PRO A 151 8.60 -9.45 2.63
CA PRO A 151 9.36 -8.64 3.57
C PRO A 151 10.11 -7.48 2.90
N VAL A 152 10.50 -7.62 1.63
CA VAL A 152 11.35 -6.65 0.94
C VAL A 152 10.77 -6.30 -0.42
N LEU A 153 10.72 -5.01 -0.74
CA LEU A 153 10.36 -4.48 -2.05
C LEU A 153 11.57 -3.81 -2.70
N ILE A 154 11.87 -4.18 -3.95
CA ILE A 154 12.92 -3.57 -4.77
C ILE A 154 12.32 -2.81 -5.95
N ILE A 155 12.83 -1.61 -6.23
CA ILE A 155 12.47 -0.79 -7.40
C ILE A 155 13.73 -0.12 -7.93
N SER A 156 13.92 -0.08 -9.24
CA SER A 156 15.01 0.69 -9.83
C SER A 156 14.67 2.18 -9.93
N GLN A 157 15.69 3.04 -9.80
CA GLN A 157 15.53 4.48 -10.02
C GLN A 157 15.01 4.76 -11.43
N GLN A 158 15.46 3.99 -12.42
CA GLN A 158 15.05 4.11 -13.82
C GLN A 158 13.55 3.79 -14.02
N SER A 159 13.00 2.83 -13.26
CA SER A 159 11.55 2.60 -13.24
C SER A 159 10.78 3.82 -12.73
N LEU A 160 11.28 4.49 -11.69
CA LEU A 160 10.66 5.71 -11.18
C LEU A 160 10.80 6.87 -12.16
N ASP A 161 11.95 7.02 -12.78
CA ASP A 161 12.20 8.06 -13.78
C ASP A 161 11.28 7.88 -15.00
N GLU A 162 11.06 6.65 -15.44
CA GLU A 162 10.14 6.35 -16.54
C GLU A 162 8.67 6.61 -16.17
N LEU A 163 8.27 6.34 -14.93
CA LEU A 163 6.97 6.78 -14.42
C LEU A 163 6.85 8.31 -14.44
N ASN A 164 7.84 9.01 -13.90
CA ASN A 164 7.87 10.48 -13.86
C ASN A 164 7.87 11.11 -15.26
N ARG A 165 8.50 10.45 -16.24
CA ARG A 165 8.49 10.90 -17.64
C ARG A 165 7.09 10.83 -18.26
N ARG A 166 6.25 9.88 -17.82
CA ARG A 166 4.89 9.65 -18.34
C ARG A 166 3.80 10.34 -17.53
N SER A 167 4.09 10.68 -16.27
CA SER A 167 3.12 11.26 -15.35
C SER A 167 3.03 12.78 -15.52
N PRO A 168 1.83 13.38 -15.38
CA PRO A 168 1.70 14.83 -15.27
C PRO A 168 2.20 15.37 -13.91
N GLU A 169 2.43 14.48 -12.93
CA GLU A 169 2.87 14.85 -11.58
C GLU A 169 4.24 14.24 -11.25
N PHE A 170 4.96 14.89 -10.33
CA PHE A 170 6.20 14.33 -9.80
C PHE A 170 5.91 13.28 -8.71
N HIS A 171 6.62 12.16 -8.83
CA HIS A 171 6.60 11.02 -7.93
C HIS A 171 7.96 10.77 -7.29
N SER A 172 7.94 10.49 -6.00
CA SER A 172 9.12 10.08 -5.23
C SER A 172 9.03 8.60 -4.88
N MET A 173 10.19 7.98 -4.63
CA MET A 173 10.28 6.57 -4.29
C MET A 173 9.53 6.21 -2.99
N ASP A 174 9.44 7.16 -2.06
CA ASP A 174 8.76 7.01 -0.77
C ASP A 174 7.26 6.68 -0.91
N GLN A 175 6.62 7.11 -2.01
CA GLN A 175 5.22 6.78 -2.32
C GLN A 175 5.02 5.27 -2.45
N PHE A 176 6.05 4.56 -2.91
CA PHE A 176 5.98 3.12 -3.16
C PHE A 176 6.40 2.28 -1.96
N ARG A 177 6.85 2.93 -0.88
CA ARG A 177 7.34 2.26 0.33
C ARG A 177 8.44 1.23 0.05
N THR A 178 9.27 1.52 -0.96
CA THR A 178 10.38 0.70 -1.44
C THR A 178 11.40 0.50 -0.34
N ASN A 179 11.89 -0.74 -0.17
CA ASN A 179 12.95 -1.04 0.78
C ASN A 179 14.33 -0.90 0.15
N LEU A 180 14.51 -1.43 -1.06
CA LEU A 180 15.78 -1.40 -1.77
C LEU A 180 15.60 -0.61 -3.06
N VAL A 181 16.31 0.51 -3.18
CA VAL A 181 16.38 1.28 -4.42
C VAL A 181 17.67 0.95 -5.11
N VAL A 182 17.60 0.63 -6.40
CA VAL A 182 18.78 0.25 -7.18
C VAL A 182 18.97 1.18 -8.36
N SER A 183 20.21 1.41 -8.74
CA SER A 183 20.54 1.90 -10.07
C SER A 183 20.47 0.72 -11.04
N GLY A 184 19.90 0.95 -12.21
CA GLY A 184 19.79 0.00 -13.30
C GLY A 184 20.15 0.64 -14.63
N SER A 185 20.43 -0.18 -15.64
CA SER A 185 20.73 0.30 -17.00
C SER A 185 19.47 0.67 -17.78
N GLU A 186 18.31 0.09 -17.44
CA GLU A 186 17.03 0.31 -18.12
C GLU A 186 15.86 0.36 -17.13
N PRO A 187 14.76 1.07 -17.47
CA PRO A 187 13.52 1.01 -16.70
C PRO A 187 13.01 -0.43 -16.58
N PHE A 188 12.51 -0.77 -15.39
CA PHE A 188 11.92 -2.07 -15.09
C PHE A 188 12.88 -3.24 -15.25
N ILE A 189 14.19 -3.01 -15.09
CA ILE A 189 15.19 -4.09 -15.12
C ILE A 189 14.91 -5.14 -14.04
N GLU A 190 14.41 -4.70 -12.88
CA GLU A 190 14.09 -5.55 -11.75
C GLU A 190 13.07 -6.66 -12.10
N ASP A 191 12.20 -6.44 -13.08
CA ASP A 191 11.22 -7.42 -13.54
C ASP A 191 11.88 -8.66 -14.18
N SER A 192 13.11 -8.53 -14.66
CA SER A 192 13.85 -9.66 -15.24
C SER A 192 14.63 -10.47 -14.21
N TRP A 193 14.70 -10.02 -12.95
CA TRP A 193 15.48 -10.70 -11.93
C TRP A 193 14.68 -11.85 -11.32
N LYS A 194 15.34 -13.00 -11.17
CA LYS A 194 14.82 -14.15 -10.44
C LYS A 194 15.60 -14.40 -9.16
N ARG A 195 16.93 -14.39 -9.24
CA ARG A 195 17.82 -14.42 -8.08
C ARG A 195 18.92 -13.39 -8.22
N ILE A 196 19.15 -12.63 -7.16
CA ILE A 196 20.19 -11.60 -7.08
C ILE A 196 20.97 -11.76 -5.78
N ARG A 197 22.21 -11.28 -5.76
CA ARG A 197 23.00 -11.10 -4.53
C ARG A 197 23.33 -9.63 -4.36
N ILE A 198 23.23 -9.17 -3.12
CA ILE A 198 23.61 -7.82 -2.69
C ILE A 198 24.42 -7.99 -1.41
N GLY A 199 25.67 -7.55 -1.41
CA GLY A 199 26.58 -7.80 -0.29
C GLY A 199 26.65 -9.30 0.06
N GLU A 200 26.35 -9.64 1.30
CA GLU A 200 26.38 -11.03 1.80
C GLU A 200 25.10 -11.82 1.49
N VAL A 201 24.05 -11.17 0.97
CA VAL A 201 22.68 -11.70 0.99
C VAL A 201 22.18 -12.01 -0.40
N GLU A 202 21.69 -13.24 -0.57
CA GLU A 202 20.94 -13.65 -1.75
C GLU A 202 19.45 -13.41 -1.57
N PHE A 203 18.84 -12.80 -2.58
CA PHE A 203 17.41 -12.58 -2.66
C PHE A 203 16.80 -13.35 -3.83
N GLU A 204 15.59 -13.87 -3.60
CA GLU A 204 14.74 -14.43 -4.64
C GLU A 204 13.58 -13.48 -4.92
N ALA A 205 13.39 -13.10 -6.18
CA ALA A 205 12.26 -12.30 -6.64
C ALA A 205 11.05 -13.21 -6.84
N VAL A 206 10.08 -13.10 -5.93
CA VAL A 206 8.97 -14.06 -5.86
C VAL A 206 7.83 -13.65 -6.78
N LYS A 207 7.47 -12.35 -6.80
CA LYS A 207 6.40 -11.85 -7.65
C LYS A 207 6.43 -10.32 -7.81
N PRO A 208 5.82 -9.80 -8.89
CA PRO A 208 5.55 -8.37 -9.04
C PRO A 208 4.73 -7.80 -7.87
N CYS A 209 5.01 -6.56 -7.53
CA CYS A 209 4.28 -5.84 -6.50
C CYS A 209 3.09 -5.11 -7.10
N GLU A 210 1.89 -5.66 -6.85
CA GLU A 210 0.64 -4.98 -7.16
C GLU A 210 0.49 -3.75 -6.25
N ARG A 211 0.20 -2.59 -6.85
CA ARG A 211 0.12 -1.30 -6.19
C ARG A 211 -1.33 -1.02 -5.77
N CYS A 212 -1.49 -0.49 -4.56
CA CYS A 212 -2.78 -0.08 -4.03
C CYS A 212 -2.84 1.44 -3.86
N ILE A 213 -4.02 1.97 -3.51
CA ILE A 213 -4.28 3.41 -3.29
C ILE A 213 -3.31 4.09 -2.33
N LEU A 214 -2.61 3.34 -1.47
CA LEU A 214 -1.62 3.91 -0.58
C LEU A 214 -0.53 4.69 -1.33
N THR A 215 -0.21 4.31 -2.58
CA THR A 215 0.76 5.05 -3.40
C THR A 215 0.27 6.43 -3.82
N THR A 216 -1.03 6.70 -3.74
CA THR A 216 -1.63 8.00 -4.10
C THR A 216 -1.73 8.94 -2.90
N VAL A 217 -1.22 8.55 -1.72
CA VAL A 217 -1.14 9.43 -0.57
C VAL A 217 -0.04 10.46 -0.79
N ASP A 218 -0.40 11.73 -0.70
CA ASP A 218 0.56 12.82 -0.53
C ASP A 218 1.22 12.67 0.85
N VAL A 219 2.49 12.29 0.85
CA VAL A 219 3.25 12.00 2.08
C VAL A 219 3.44 13.22 2.98
N GLU A 220 3.38 14.45 2.42
CA GLU A 220 3.51 15.69 3.18
C GLU A 220 2.18 16.09 3.80
N LYS A 221 1.10 16.04 3.00
CA LYS A 221 -0.24 16.42 3.45
C LYS A 221 -0.90 15.36 4.32
N GLY A 222 -0.63 14.09 4.05
CA GLY A 222 -1.28 12.93 4.68
C GLY A 222 -2.69 12.68 4.15
N GLU A 223 -2.93 12.97 2.87
CA GLU A 223 -4.23 12.89 2.20
C GLU A 223 -4.07 12.21 0.85
N PHE A 224 -5.13 11.59 0.33
CA PHE A 224 -5.11 11.02 -1.02
C PHE A 224 -5.13 12.14 -2.07
N ARG A 225 -4.28 12.01 -3.09
CA ARG A 225 -4.33 12.85 -4.28
C ARG A 225 -5.66 12.64 -5.00
N THR A 226 -6.36 13.73 -5.29
CA THR A 226 -7.63 13.71 -6.03
C THR A 226 -7.45 13.17 -7.44
N THR A 227 -6.29 13.38 -8.04
CA THR A 227 -5.88 12.88 -9.36
C THR A 227 -5.64 11.37 -9.40
N LYS A 228 -5.58 10.70 -8.25
CA LYS A 228 -5.26 9.26 -8.11
C LYS A 228 -3.89 8.86 -8.68
N GLU A 229 -2.99 9.81 -8.94
CA GLU A 229 -1.61 9.52 -9.35
C GLU A 229 -0.81 8.91 -8.18
N PRO A 230 0.15 7.99 -8.43
CA PRO A 230 0.65 7.52 -9.73
C PRO A 230 -0.16 6.39 -10.37
N LEU A 231 -1.24 5.93 -9.74
CA LEU A 231 -1.94 4.73 -10.21
C LEU A 231 -2.63 4.93 -11.57
N ASN A 232 -3.14 6.12 -11.83
CA ASN A 232 -3.72 6.49 -13.11
C ASN A 232 -2.70 6.45 -14.26
N THR A 233 -1.47 6.94 -14.05
CA THR A 233 -0.41 6.80 -15.05
C THR A 233 0.05 5.34 -15.19
N LEU A 234 0.32 4.65 -14.08
CA LEU A 234 0.77 3.26 -14.10
C LEU A 234 -0.26 2.32 -14.75
N SER A 235 -1.56 2.54 -14.58
CA SER A 235 -2.58 1.66 -15.17
C SER A 235 -2.56 1.63 -16.69
N ARG A 236 -1.98 2.64 -17.35
CA ARG A 236 -1.91 2.71 -18.82
C ARG A 236 -0.86 1.79 -19.42
N PHE A 237 0.18 1.42 -18.66
CA PHE A 237 1.32 0.68 -19.20
C PHE A 237 1.91 -0.37 -18.25
N ARG A 238 1.32 -0.52 -17.05
CA ARG A 238 1.71 -1.50 -16.01
C ARG A 238 0.51 -2.24 -15.44
N ALA A 239 -0.64 -2.20 -16.12
CA ALA A 239 -1.81 -2.99 -15.75
C ALA A 239 -1.79 -4.35 -16.43
N ASN A 240 -2.22 -5.39 -15.72
CA ASN A 240 -2.56 -6.67 -16.34
C ASN A 240 -4.00 -6.66 -16.89
N GLU A 241 -4.39 -7.75 -17.56
CA GLU A 241 -5.74 -7.94 -18.11
C GLU A 241 -6.88 -7.84 -17.08
N ARG A 242 -6.57 -8.00 -15.78
CA ARG A 242 -7.53 -7.91 -14.68
C ARG A 242 -7.57 -6.51 -14.04
N GLY A 243 -6.86 -5.52 -14.59
CA GLY A 243 -6.76 -4.16 -14.06
C GLY A 243 -5.79 -3.98 -12.89
N GLY A 244 -5.13 -5.04 -12.42
CA GLY A 244 -4.11 -4.95 -11.38
C GLY A 244 -2.88 -4.20 -11.88
N VAL A 245 -2.43 -3.19 -11.12
CA VAL A 245 -1.32 -2.29 -11.51
C VAL A 245 -0.03 -2.69 -10.80
N PHE A 246 1.09 -2.83 -11.51
CA PHE A 246 2.33 -3.41 -10.97
C PHE A 246 3.55 -2.48 -11.05
N PHE A 247 4.26 -2.33 -9.95
CA PHE A 247 5.49 -1.53 -9.90
C PHE A 247 6.43 -2.03 -8.79
N GLY A 248 7.62 -2.47 -9.18
CA GLY A 248 8.59 -3.12 -8.30
C GLY A 248 8.40 -4.63 -8.13
N GLN A 249 9.40 -5.29 -7.56
CA GLN A 249 9.41 -6.72 -7.30
C GLN A 249 9.48 -7.03 -5.81
N ASN A 250 8.70 -8.02 -5.36
CA ASN A 250 8.76 -8.51 -3.99
C ASN A 250 9.88 -9.54 -3.86
N LEU A 251 10.77 -9.33 -2.90
CA LEU A 251 11.91 -10.17 -2.62
C LEU A 251 11.76 -10.93 -1.30
N VAL A 252 12.44 -12.07 -1.22
CA VAL A 252 12.65 -12.87 -0.01
C VAL A 252 14.13 -13.16 0.12
N ALA A 253 14.70 -12.96 1.31
CA ALA A 253 16.09 -13.29 1.60
C ALA A 253 16.25 -14.82 1.76
N LYS A 254 17.29 -15.39 1.15
CA LYS A 254 17.62 -16.82 1.23
C LYS A 254 18.59 -17.13 2.36
N ASN A 255 19.32 -16.12 2.82
CA ASN A 255 20.22 -16.16 3.96
C ASN A 255 20.18 -14.81 4.70
N GLU A 256 20.84 -14.77 5.85
CA GLU A 256 21.02 -13.54 6.63
C GLU A 256 22.41 -12.95 6.36
N GLY A 257 22.57 -11.64 6.59
CA GLY A 257 23.83 -10.96 6.36
C GLY A 257 23.68 -9.44 6.27
N LEU A 258 24.80 -8.75 6.09
CA LEU A 258 24.84 -7.30 5.95
C LEU A 258 24.72 -6.88 4.47
N ILE A 259 23.93 -5.82 4.24
CA ILE A 259 23.90 -5.08 2.97
C ILE A 259 24.16 -3.59 3.20
N GLN A 260 24.76 -2.93 2.23
CA GLN A 260 25.14 -1.51 2.29
C GLN A 260 24.77 -0.77 1.00
N ALA A 261 24.40 0.50 1.14
CA ALA A 261 24.29 1.37 -0.02
C ALA A 261 25.67 1.47 -0.71
N GLY A 262 25.69 1.27 -2.03
CA GLY A 262 26.89 1.13 -2.85
C GLY A 262 27.19 -0.32 -3.25
N ASP A 263 26.59 -1.32 -2.59
CA ASP A 263 26.78 -2.72 -2.97
C ASP A 263 26.36 -2.98 -4.41
N VAL A 264 27.16 -3.78 -5.12
CA VAL A 264 26.85 -4.24 -6.47
C VAL A 264 25.71 -5.25 -6.41
N ILE A 265 24.78 -5.17 -7.35
CA ILE A 265 23.75 -6.18 -7.56
C ILE A 265 24.29 -7.23 -8.53
N GLU A 266 24.61 -8.42 -8.01
CA GLU A 266 24.98 -9.56 -8.83
C GLU A 266 23.72 -10.31 -9.25
N VAL A 267 23.39 -10.31 -10.54
CA VAL A 267 22.26 -11.08 -11.06
C VAL A 267 22.69 -12.54 -11.23
N LEU A 268 22.16 -13.43 -10.39
CA LEU A 268 22.49 -14.86 -10.36
C LEU A 268 21.62 -15.66 -11.32
N GLU A 269 20.36 -15.24 -11.48
CA GLU A 269 19.38 -15.90 -12.34
C GLU A 269 18.36 -14.88 -12.82
N THR A 270 17.99 -14.95 -14.10
CA THR A 270 16.96 -14.10 -14.72
C THR A 270 15.67 -14.88 -15.01
N LYS A 271 14.59 -14.14 -15.24
CA LYS A 271 13.30 -14.62 -15.74
C LYS A 271 12.83 -13.72 -16.87
N GLU A 272 11.85 -14.19 -17.65
CA GLU A 272 11.13 -13.33 -18.58
C GLU A 272 10.33 -12.28 -17.79
N LYS A 273 10.33 -11.05 -18.29
CA LYS A 273 9.55 -9.95 -17.71
C LYS A 273 8.06 -10.21 -17.93
N GLU A 274 7.22 -9.79 -16.99
CA GLU A 274 5.78 -9.76 -17.24
C GLU A 274 5.45 -8.78 -18.37
N PHE A 275 4.55 -9.19 -19.27
CA PHE A 275 4.08 -8.32 -20.33
C PHE A 275 2.91 -7.47 -19.85
N TYR A 276 3.00 -6.17 -20.10
CA TYR A 276 1.92 -5.20 -19.85
C TYR A 276 1.66 -4.45 -21.16
N GLN A 277 0.40 -4.41 -21.58
CA GLN A 277 0.03 -3.67 -22.78
C GLN A 277 0.17 -2.16 -22.52
N ASP A 278 0.91 -1.47 -23.38
CA ASP A 278 1.04 -0.02 -23.33
C ASP A 278 -0.09 0.63 -24.13
N THR A 279 -1.02 1.25 -23.41
CA THR A 279 -2.18 1.97 -23.98
C THR A 279 -1.94 3.47 -24.08
N SER A 280 -0.73 3.96 -23.74
CA SER A 280 -0.40 5.39 -23.78
C SER A 280 -0.35 5.99 -25.20
N SER A 281 -0.28 5.15 -26.24
CA SER A 281 -0.12 5.54 -27.65
C SER A 281 -1.38 5.36 -28.51
N GLY A 282 -2.54 5.05 -27.91
CA GLY A 282 -3.83 5.14 -28.61
C GLY A 282 -4.16 6.59 -28.95
N ASN A 283 -4.56 6.86 -30.20
CA ASN A 283 -4.89 8.20 -30.71
C ASN A 283 -5.54 9.09 -29.64
N VAL A 284 -4.95 10.27 -29.46
CA VAL A 284 -5.63 11.45 -28.96
C VAL A 284 -6.77 11.76 -29.94
N GLY A 285 -7.87 11.02 -29.82
CA GLY A 285 -9.16 11.57 -30.19
C GLY A 285 -9.34 12.79 -29.32
N GLU A 286 -9.65 13.92 -29.95
CA GLU A 286 -10.01 15.17 -29.31
C GLU A 286 -11.08 14.90 -28.25
N ASN A 287 -10.67 14.61 -27.02
CA ASN A 287 -11.53 14.82 -25.87
C ASN A 287 -11.50 16.33 -25.67
N GLU A 288 -12.47 16.98 -26.30
CA GLU A 288 -12.91 18.33 -25.97
C GLU A 288 -12.86 18.51 -24.46
N GLY A 289 -12.32 19.64 -24.02
CA GLY A 289 -12.04 19.93 -22.62
C GLY A 289 -13.17 19.47 -21.71
N VAL A 290 -12.81 18.64 -20.72
CA VAL A 290 -13.72 18.33 -19.62
C VAL A 290 -13.94 19.63 -18.89
N ASP A 291 -15.11 20.21 -19.17
CA ASP A 291 -15.66 21.38 -18.53
C ASP A 291 -15.51 21.22 -17.02
N ASP A 292 -15.08 22.31 -16.39
CA ASP A 292 -14.84 22.44 -14.97
C ASP A 292 -16.18 22.14 -14.27
N LEU A 293 -16.38 20.89 -13.84
CA LEU A 293 -17.55 20.46 -13.09
C LEU A 293 -17.48 21.14 -11.72
N GLN A 294 -17.99 22.36 -11.67
CA GLN A 294 -18.50 22.97 -10.46
C GLN A 294 -19.49 21.98 -9.85
N LEU A 295 -19.01 21.25 -8.84
CA LEU A 295 -19.84 20.52 -7.89
C LEU A 295 -20.72 21.53 -7.16
N VAL A 296 -21.87 21.86 -7.76
CA VAL A 296 -22.99 22.39 -7.00
C VAL A 296 -23.41 21.25 -6.08
N ALA A 297 -23.05 21.33 -4.81
CA ALA A 297 -23.34 20.31 -3.82
C ALA A 297 -24.83 19.97 -3.86
N ALA A 298 -25.15 18.76 -4.32
CA ALA A 298 -26.51 18.26 -4.31
C ALA A 298 -26.98 18.15 -2.85
N GLU A 299 -28.21 18.58 -2.58
CA GLU A 299 -28.81 18.51 -1.24
C GLU A 299 -28.69 17.09 -0.67
N GLU A 300 -28.22 16.99 0.58
CA GLU A 300 -28.03 15.72 1.26
C GLU A 300 -29.38 15.03 1.48
N LYS A 301 -29.49 13.77 1.05
CA LYS A 301 -30.71 12.97 1.18
C LYS A 301 -30.39 11.68 1.90
N ALA A 302 -31.18 11.37 2.93
CA ALA A 302 -31.18 10.06 3.55
C ALA A 302 -31.75 9.02 2.57
N LEU A 303 -31.07 7.89 2.45
CA LEU A 303 -31.41 6.79 1.55
C LEU A 303 -31.44 5.48 2.34
N GLN A 304 -32.27 4.55 1.90
CA GLN A 304 -32.27 3.18 2.41
C GLN A 304 -31.42 2.30 1.50
N LEU A 305 -30.34 1.73 2.04
CA LEU A 305 -29.39 0.91 1.31
C LEU A 305 -29.51 -0.54 1.77
N SER A 306 -29.47 -1.50 0.84
CA SER A 306 -29.45 -2.93 1.13
C SER A 306 -28.18 -3.56 0.54
N VAL A 307 -27.42 -4.27 1.35
CA VAL A 307 -26.24 -5.05 0.94
C VAL A 307 -26.46 -6.50 1.37
N ASN A 308 -26.56 -7.44 0.43
CA ASN A 308 -26.84 -8.86 0.71
C ASN A 308 -28.08 -9.05 1.61
N GLY A 309 -29.13 -8.23 1.40
CA GLY A 309 -30.37 -8.25 2.20
C GLY A 309 -30.31 -7.54 3.55
N TYR A 310 -29.14 -7.00 3.95
CA TYR A 310 -29.01 -6.19 5.17
C TYR A 310 -29.32 -4.73 4.87
N LEU A 311 -30.42 -4.24 5.44
CA LEU A 311 -30.90 -2.87 5.29
C LEU A 311 -30.28 -1.93 6.34
N PHE A 312 -29.79 -0.78 5.87
CA PHE A 312 -29.29 0.29 6.72
C PHE A 312 -29.59 1.67 6.11
N GLU A 313 -29.54 2.70 6.96
CA GLU A 313 -29.70 4.09 6.54
C GLU A 313 -28.37 4.65 6.04
N GLY A 314 -28.41 5.30 4.89
CA GLY A 314 -27.26 5.92 4.21
C GLY A 314 -27.62 7.28 3.62
N ASN A 315 -26.77 7.79 2.74
CA ASN A 315 -26.88 9.08 2.09
C ASN A 315 -26.44 9.04 0.61
N ASN A 316 -26.67 10.16 -0.08
CA ASN A 316 -26.29 10.38 -1.48
C ASN A 316 -24.92 11.08 -1.67
N GLN A 317 -24.05 11.05 -0.66
CA GLN A 317 -22.77 11.78 -0.63
C GLN A 317 -21.56 10.83 -0.53
N ASP A 318 -21.65 9.81 0.32
CA ASP A 318 -20.57 8.86 0.58
C ASP A 318 -20.61 7.65 -0.35
N THR A 319 -19.47 6.99 -0.55
CA THR A 319 -19.43 5.75 -1.32
C THR A 319 -20.15 4.60 -0.61
N LEU A 320 -20.76 3.70 -1.37
CA LEU A 320 -21.48 2.54 -0.82
C LEU A 320 -20.60 1.73 0.15
N LEU A 321 -19.33 1.52 -0.19
CA LEU A 321 -18.39 0.80 0.69
C LEU A 321 -18.22 1.49 2.04
N LYS A 322 -18.03 2.82 2.06
CA LYS A 322 -17.84 3.58 3.31
C LYS A 322 -19.10 3.50 4.18
N GLN A 323 -20.27 3.60 3.56
CA GLN A 323 -21.56 3.54 4.26
C GLN A 323 -21.83 2.14 4.84
N ALA A 324 -21.57 1.08 4.07
CA ALA A 324 -21.68 -0.31 4.53
C ALA A 324 -20.76 -0.57 5.74
N GLU A 325 -19.52 -0.09 5.71
CA GLU A 325 -18.58 -0.25 6.82
C GLU A 325 -19.02 0.50 8.09
N ASN A 326 -19.59 1.69 7.93
CA ASN A 326 -20.14 2.44 9.07
C ASN A 326 -21.36 1.72 9.68
N ALA A 327 -22.11 0.98 8.87
CA ALA A 327 -23.19 0.10 9.33
C ALA A 327 -22.70 -1.26 9.87
N GLY A 328 -21.38 -1.49 9.93
CA GLY A 328 -20.78 -2.73 10.42
C GLY A 328 -20.80 -3.89 9.41
N LEU A 329 -21.11 -3.62 8.14
CA LEU A 329 -21.13 -4.62 7.07
C LEU A 329 -19.77 -4.69 6.37
N SER A 330 -19.39 -5.90 5.95
CA SER A 330 -18.13 -6.16 5.25
C SER A 330 -18.40 -6.47 3.79
N ILE A 331 -17.93 -5.60 2.90
CA ILE A 331 -17.84 -5.86 1.46
C ILE A 331 -16.36 -6.13 1.14
N MET A 332 -16.07 -7.17 0.36
CA MET A 332 -14.69 -7.47 -0.03
C MET A 332 -14.07 -6.22 -0.66
N ASN A 333 -12.91 -5.77 -0.17
CA ASN A 333 -12.25 -4.60 -0.72
C ASN A 333 -10.74 -4.66 -0.49
N SER A 334 -9.99 -4.03 -1.39
CA SER A 334 -8.53 -3.93 -1.27
C SER A 334 -8.05 -2.52 -1.61
N CYS A 335 -8.27 -2.06 -2.85
CA CYS A 335 -7.72 -0.79 -3.31
C CYS A 335 -8.53 0.44 -2.89
N ARG A 336 -9.86 0.36 -2.74
CA ARG A 336 -10.75 1.54 -2.51
C ARG A 336 -10.69 2.66 -3.56
N ALA A 337 -9.99 2.45 -4.67
CA ALA A 337 -9.82 3.43 -5.75
C ALA A 337 -10.44 2.98 -7.08
N GLY A 338 -11.09 1.82 -7.09
CA GLY A 338 -11.71 1.26 -8.29
C GLY A 338 -10.71 0.59 -9.24
N ILE A 339 -9.57 0.13 -8.73
CA ILE A 339 -8.43 -0.42 -9.51
C ILE A 339 -8.32 -1.95 -9.40
N CYS A 340 -8.63 -2.55 -8.25
CA CYS A 340 -8.42 -3.98 -8.04
C CYS A 340 -9.67 -4.85 -8.29
N GLY A 341 -10.83 -4.25 -8.56
CA GLY A 341 -12.10 -4.97 -8.76
C GLY A 341 -12.68 -5.69 -7.53
N ALA A 342 -11.93 -5.82 -6.44
CA ALA A 342 -12.34 -6.62 -5.26
C ALA A 342 -13.67 -6.19 -4.63
N CYS A 343 -14.08 -4.93 -4.79
CA CYS A 343 -15.33 -4.36 -4.28
C CYS A 343 -16.50 -4.48 -5.25
N MET A 344 -16.38 -5.33 -6.27
CA MET A 344 -17.41 -5.54 -7.28
C MET A 344 -18.64 -6.21 -6.66
N MET A 345 -19.80 -5.63 -6.95
CA MET A 345 -21.12 -6.11 -6.56
C MET A 345 -22.07 -5.96 -7.75
N THR A 346 -23.24 -6.58 -7.66
CA THR A 346 -24.34 -6.44 -8.62
C THR A 346 -25.40 -5.52 -8.02
N LEU A 347 -25.77 -4.46 -8.73
CA LEU A 347 -26.89 -3.58 -8.40
C LEU A 347 -28.18 -4.21 -8.92
N GLU A 348 -29.00 -4.72 -8.00
CA GLU A 348 -30.31 -5.31 -8.36
C GLU A 348 -31.38 -4.23 -8.54
N SER A 349 -31.33 -3.16 -7.74
CA SER A 349 -32.27 -2.06 -7.85
C SER A 349 -31.69 -0.71 -7.45
N GLY A 350 -32.28 0.36 -8.00
CA GLY A 350 -31.93 1.74 -7.71
C GLY A 350 -30.91 2.35 -8.68
N LYS A 351 -30.33 3.49 -8.31
CA LYS A 351 -29.36 4.24 -9.12
C LYS A 351 -28.17 4.66 -8.28
N VAL A 352 -26.98 4.57 -8.87
CA VAL A 352 -25.72 5.05 -8.31
C VAL A 352 -25.03 5.94 -9.33
N ASP A 353 -24.30 6.95 -8.86
CA ASP A 353 -23.26 7.59 -9.66
C ASP A 353 -21.98 6.77 -9.54
N HIS A 354 -21.20 6.76 -10.60
CA HIS A 354 -19.89 6.15 -10.62
C HIS A 354 -18.83 7.20 -10.86
N PHE A 355 -17.75 7.11 -10.09
CA PHE A 355 -16.50 7.71 -10.50
C PHE A 355 -15.82 6.82 -11.55
N ASP A 356 -15.03 7.44 -12.41
CA ASP A 356 -14.23 6.70 -13.37
C ASP A 356 -13.25 5.77 -12.64
N ALA A 357 -13.26 4.50 -13.04
CA ALA A 357 -12.68 3.40 -12.29
C ALA A 357 -12.15 2.32 -13.26
N PRO A 358 -10.83 2.08 -13.31
CA PRO A 358 -10.22 1.17 -14.28
C PRO A 358 -10.63 -0.30 -14.18
N ALA A 359 -11.15 -0.74 -13.02
CA ALA A 359 -11.43 -2.15 -12.75
C ALA A 359 -12.84 -2.62 -13.12
N ILE A 360 -13.61 -1.77 -13.79
CA ILE A 360 -14.96 -2.12 -14.23
C ILE A 360 -15.16 -1.63 -15.66
N GLN A 361 -15.42 -2.57 -16.56
CA GLN A 361 -15.62 -2.30 -17.99
C GLN A 361 -17.05 -1.78 -18.24
N ASP A 362 -17.26 -1.09 -19.37
CA ASP A 362 -18.58 -0.58 -19.75
C ASP A 362 -19.63 -1.68 -19.91
N GLU A 363 -19.21 -2.85 -20.39
CA GLU A 363 -20.05 -4.04 -20.50
C GLU A 363 -20.52 -4.53 -19.13
N GLU A 364 -19.63 -4.58 -18.14
CA GLU A 364 -19.98 -4.97 -16.77
C GLU A 364 -20.94 -3.95 -16.14
N ARG A 365 -20.74 -2.65 -16.38
CA ARG A 365 -21.68 -1.58 -15.95
C ARG A 365 -23.06 -1.79 -16.56
N SER A 366 -23.12 -2.15 -17.84
CA SER A 366 -24.38 -2.43 -18.53
C SER A 366 -25.11 -3.66 -17.97
N MET A 367 -24.38 -4.59 -17.37
CA MET A 367 -24.90 -5.75 -16.65
C MET A 367 -25.24 -5.45 -15.17
N GLY A 368 -25.23 -4.18 -14.76
CA GLY A 368 -25.53 -3.77 -13.40
C GLY A 368 -24.40 -4.03 -12.41
N LYS A 369 -23.18 -4.35 -12.86
CA LYS A 369 -22.03 -4.43 -11.94
C LYS A 369 -21.63 -3.03 -11.48
N ILE A 370 -21.23 -2.95 -10.22
CA ILE A 370 -20.77 -1.73 -9.59
C ILE A 370 -19.54 -2.01 -8.74
N LEU A 371 -18.69 -1.01 -8.56
CA LEU A 371 -17.62 -1.05 -7.57
C LEU A 371 -18.10 -0.28 -6.33
N ALA A 372 -18.42 -0.98 -5.24
CA ALA A 372 -18.92 -0.37 -4.01
C ALA A 372 -18.01 0.75 -3.48
N CYS A 373 -16.70 0.64 -3.75
CA CYS A 373 -15.70 1.61 -3.38
C CYS A 373 -15.65 2.87 -4.24
N CYS A 374 -16.33 2.90 -5.39
CA CYS A 374 -16.31 4.01 -6.35
C CYS A 374 -17.71 4.38 -6.86
N CYS A 375 -18.76 3.93 -6.19
CA CYS A 375 -20.12 4.35 -6.49
C CYS A 375 -20.76 5.07 -5.29
N VAL A 376 -21.59 6.07 -5.59
CA VAL A 376 -22.36 6.86 -4.62
C VAL A 376 -23.85 6.66 -4.92
N PRO A 377 -24.66 6.18 -3.96
CA PRO A 377 -26.11 6.01 -4.19
C PRO A 377 -26.82 7.32 -4.53
N LYS A 378 -27.76 7.29 -5.47
CA LYS A 378 -28.65 8.43 -5.80
C LYS A 378 -30.08 8.22 -5.33
N THR A 379 -30.47 6.97 -5.21
CA THR A 379 -31.77 6.53 -4.70
C THR A 379 -31.54 5.44 -3.66
N ASN A 380 -32.61 4.94 -3.06
CA ASN A 380 -32.53 3.65 -2.37
C ASN A 380 -32.01 2.59 -3.34
N ILE A 381 -31.14 1.71 -2.87
CA ILE A 381 -30.52 0.68 -3.70
C ILE A 381 -30.49 -0.67 -2.99
N GLU A 382 -30.42 -1.72 -3.80
CA GLU A 382 -30.15 -3.09 -3.38
C GLU A 382 -28.98 -3.66 -4.16
N VAL A 383 -28.00 -4.20 -3.44
CA VAL A 383 -26.82 -4.82 -4.05
C VAL A 383 -26.54 -6.19 -3.46
N ILE A 384 -26.05 -7.09 -4.32
CA ILE A 384 -25.64 -8.46 -3.97
C ILE A 384 -24.24 -8.75 -4.48
N ASP A 385 -23.51 -9.67 -3.84
CA ASP A 385 -22.17 -10.08 -4.25
C ASP A 385 -22.12 -10.94 -5.54
#